data_AF-A0AA88QLZ9-F1
#
_entry.id   AF-A0AA88QLZ9-F1
#
_cell.length_a   1.000
_cell.length_b   1.000
_cell.length_c   1.000
_cell.angle_alpha   90.00
_cell.angle_beta   90.00
_cell.angle_gamma   90.00
#
_symmetry.space_group_name_H-M   'P 1'
#
loop_
_entity.id
_entity.type
_entity.pdbx_description
1 polymer ?
#
loop_
_entity_poly.entity_id
_entity_poly.type
_entity_poly.pdbx_seq_one_letter_code
_entity_poly.pdbx_strand_id
1 'polypeptide(L)'
;MLTTLTSNKIPPPLPSPPPSTNLKIPHTLFKSIDRRQIILTSLALSITPFFTSPELNDSQARGLFQMPPLRLSNRYFLVRAGESEFESFGIINTNPVAKTSMDSGLSVEGRKQTVRAALQLKAMGACEDNCWIWPSITQRAYQAAEIIAAVNGVTRRYTFQYSAEIVDAVG
;
A
#
# COMPACT_ATOMS: atom_id res chain seq x y z
N MET A 1 -10.11 -59.59 0.36
CA MET A 1 -11.04 -58.72 1.08
C MET A 1 -10.90 -57.31 0.51
N LEU A 2 -12.03 -56.70 0.13
CA LEU A 2 -12.22 -55.30 -0.26
C LEU A 2 -11.67 -54.36 0.86
N THR A 3 -11.26 -53.10 0.64
CA THR A 3 -12.03 -51.99 0.04
C THR A 3 -11.11 -50.83 -0.38
N THR A 4 -11.43 -50.23 -1.51
CA THR A 4 -11.03 -48.90 -1.99
C THR A 4 -11.87 -47.81 -1.30
N LEU A 5 -11.26 -46.67 -0.94
CA LEU A 5 -11.98 -45.43 -0.60
C LEU A 5 -11.26 -44.22 -1.21
N THR A 6 -11.75 -43.79 -2.38
CA THR A 6 -11.45 -42.51 -3.00
C THR A 6 -12.34 -41.42 -2.40
N SER A 7 -11.75 -40.37 -1.85
CA SER A 7 -12.49 -39.25 -1.24
C SER A 7 -12.72 -38.15 -2.29
N ASN A 8 -13.84 -38.22 -3.01
CA ASN A 8 -14.33 -37.14 -3.87
C ASN A 8 -14.96 -36.03 -3.00
N LYS A 9 -14.31 -34.86 -2.94
CA LYS A 9 -14.82 -33.68 -2.24
C LYS A 9 -15.46 -32.73 -3.27
N ILE A 10 -16.78 -32.67 -3.28
CA ILE A 10 -17.59 -31.76 -4.11
C ILE A 10 -17.55 -30.35 -3.47
N PRO A 11 -17.30 -29.25 -4.22
CA PRO A 11 -17.39 -27.89 -3.68
C PRO A 11 -18.85 -27.43 -3.51
N PRO A 12 -19.15 -26.59 -2.49
CA PRO A 12 -20.50 -26.08 -2.26
C PRO A 12 -20.92 -25.03 -3.32
N PRO A 13 -22.24 -24.92 -3.63
CA PRO A 13 -22.76 -23.99 -4.61
C PRO A 13 -22.74 -22.53 -4.14
N LEU A 14 -22.52 -21.62 -5.09
CA LEU A 14 -22.45 -20.16 -4.93
C LEU A 14 -23.86 -19.57 -4.65
N PRO A 15 -24.01 -18.56 -3.76
CA PRO A 15 -25.31 -17.92 -3.51
C PRO A 15 -25.73 -16.98 -4.66
N SER A 16 -27.02 -17.02 -5.00
CA SER A 16 -27.66 -16.17 -6.02
C SER A 16 -28.06 -14.78 -5.47
N PRO A 17 -28.13 -13.73 -6.33
CA PRO A 17 -28.54 -12.39 -5.93
C PRO A 17 -30.07 -12.24 -5.79
N PRO A 18 -30.56 -11.34 -4.90
CA PRO A 18 -31.99 -11.12 -4.68
C PRO A 18 -32.68 -10.31 -5.81
N PRO A 19 -34.01 -10.45 -5.98
CA PRO A 19 -34.77 -9.81 -7.05
C PRO A 19 -35.08 -8.32 -6.78
N SER A 20 -34.99 -7.51 -7.85
CA SER A 20 -35.35 -6.09 -7.87
C SER A 20 -36.85 -5.88 -7.64
N THR A 21 -37.21 -5.18 -6.56
CA THR A 21 -38.58 -4.71 -6.30
C THR A 21 -38.81 -3.35 -6.93
N ASN A 22 -39.72 -3.31 -7.91
CA ASN A 22 -40.22 -2.09 -8.54
C ASN A 22 -41.16 -1.37 -7.55
N LEU A 23 -40.78 -0.18 -7.08
CA LEU A 23 -41.68 0.71 -6.34
C LEU A 23 -42.23 1.77 -7.29
N LYS A 24 -43.56 1.79 -7.40
CA LYS A 24 -44.37 2.67 -8.23
C LYS A 24 -44.95 3.80 -7.38
N ILE A 25 -44.93 5.03 -7.94
CA ILE A 25 -45.90 6.15 -7.76
C ILE A 25 -45.68 7.02 -6.48
N PRO A 26 -46.03 8.34 -6.42
CA PRO A 26 -46.85 9.18 -7.32
C PRO A 26 -46.26 10.50 -7.83
N HIS A 27 -46.91 10.97 -8.90
CA HIS A 27 -46.80 12.27 -9.53
C HIS A 27 -47.24 13.42 -8.61
N THR A 28 -46.35 14.37 -8.36
CA THR A 28 -46.70 15.68 -7.81
C THR A 28 -46.75 16.72 -8.93
N LEU A 29 -47.88 17.41 -8.95
CA LEU A 29 -48.31 18.54 -9.78
C LEU A 29 -47.22 19.62 -9.95
N PHE A 30 -46.59 19.69 -11.13
CA PHE A 30 -45.69 20.80 -11.47
C PHE A 30 -46.49 21.95 -12.10
N LYS A 31 -46.48 23.12 -11.45
CA LYS A 31 -46.97 24.38 -12.04
C LYS A 31 -46.17 24.69 -13.31
N SER A 32 -46.90 25.00 -14.39
CA SER A 32 -46.33 25.47 -15.66
C SER A 32 -45.64 26.81 -15.45
N ILE A 33 -44.30 26.80 -15.40
CA ILE A 33 -43.48 28.00 -15.47
C ILE A 33 -43.24 28.32 -16.94
N ASP A 34 -43.72 29.50 -17.34
CA ASP A 34 -43.75 29.98 -18.72
C ASP A 34 -42.31 30.24 -19.23
N ARG A 35 -41.76 29.29 -20.00
CA ARG A 35 -40.36 29.28 -20.45
C ARG A 35 -40.00 30.41 -21.43
N ARG A 36 -40.98 31.19 -21.89
CA ARG A 36 -40.80 32.19 -22.95
C ARG A 36 -40.26 33.54 -22.48
N GLN A 37 -40.32 33.86 -21.19
CA GLN A 37 -39.87 35.16 -20.69
C GLN A 37 -38.41 35.20 -20.18
N ILE A 38 -37.79 34.04 -19.93
CA ILE A 38 -36.42 33.99 -19.39
C ILE A 38 -35.35 34.13 -20.50
N ILE A 39 -35.68 33.76 -21.73
CA ILE A 39 -34.72 33.73 -22.85
C ILE A 39 -34.36 35.15 -23.34
N LEU A 40 -35.20 36.15 -23.09
CA LEU A 40 -35.01 37.53 -23.56
C LEU A 40 -34.15 38.41 -22.64
N THR A 41 -33.76 37.94 -21.45
CA THR A 41 -32.97 38.73 -20.48
C THR A 41 -31.52 38.30 -20.34
N SER A 42 -31.09 37.17 -20.92
CA SER A 42 -29.71 36.68 -20.78
C SER A 42 -28.73 37.13 -21.88
N LEU A 43 -29.18 37.94 -22.87
CA LEU A 43 -28.32 38.39 -23.98
C LEU A 43 -27.47 39.63 -23.67
N ALA A 44 -27.59 40.23 -22.48
CA ALA A 44 -26.98 41.52 -22.15
C ALA A 44 -25.66 41.44 -21.34
N LEU A 45 -25.09 40.26 -21.10
CA LEU A 45 -23.82 40.10 -20.37
C LEU A 45 -22.66 39.53 -21.22
N SER A 46 -22.84 39.42 -22.54
CA SER A 46 -21.69 39.32 -23.44
C SER A 46 -20.98 40.67 -23.47
N ILE A 47 -19.68 40.68 -23.19
CA ILE A 47 -18.72 41.81 -23.12
C ILE A 47 -18.36 42.18 -21.67
N THR A 48 -17.63 41.29 -21.00
CA THR A 48 -16.47 41.71 -20.19
C THR A 48 -15.29 40.81 -20.58
N PRO A 49 -14.10 41.37 -20.90
CA PRO A 49 -12.95 40.60 -21.33
C PRO A 49 -12.26 39.97 -20.12
N PHE A 50 -11.99 38.67 -20.24
CA PHE A 50 -10.80 37.94 -19.79
C PHE A 50 -9.86 38.72 -18.86
N PHE A 51 -9.87 38.43 -17.54
CA PHE A 51 -8.70 38.34 -16.65
C PHE A 51 -9.17 37.98 -15.22
N THR A 52 -9.72 36.77 -15.06
CA THR A 52 -9.74 36.08 -13.77
C THR A 52 -9.02 34.76 -14.00
N SER A 53 -7.87 34.61 -13.35
CA SER A 53 -7.16 33.34 -13.25
C SER A 53 -8.13 32.26 -12.77
N PRO A 54 -8.25 31.11 -13.44
CA PRO A 54 -8.94 29.99 -12.82
C PRO A 54 -8.10 29.60 -11.60
N GLU A 55 -8.63 29.86 -10.41
CA GLU A 55 -8.24 29.11 -9.24
C GLU A 55 -8.59 27.65 -9.57
N LEU A 56 -7.57 26.91 -10.00
CA LEU A 56 -7.66 25.48 -10.24
C LEU A 56 -7.94 24.83 -8.88
N ASN A 57 -9.21 24.78 -8.50
CA ASN A 57 -9.69 23.74 -7.61
C ASN A 57 -9.52 22.44 -8.40
N ASP A 58 -8.30 21.91 -8.31
CA ASP A 58 -7.88 20.65 -8.86
C ASP A 58 -8.71 19.57 -8.19
N SER A 59 -9.86 19.27 -8.79
CA SER A 59 -10.62 18.08 -8.46
C SER A 59 -9.73 16.92 -8.86
N GLN A 60 -8.95 16.40 -7.91
CA GLN A 60 -8.02 15.30 -8.07
C GLN A 60 -8.80 14.04 -8.49
N ALA A 61 -9.12 13.95 -9.79
CA ALA A 61 -9.68 12.77 -10.38
C ALA A 61 -8.59 11.70 -10.35
N ARG A 62 -8.67 10.78 -9.39
CA ARG A 62 -7.82 9.58 -9.30
C ARG A 62 -8.15 8.53 -10.36
N GLY A 63 -8.44 8.96 -11.58
CA GLY A 63 -8.93 8.12 -12.67
C GLY A 63 -7.96 8.14 -13.84
N LEU A 64 -7.23 7.04 -14.00
CA LEU A 64 -6.18 6.77 -14.99
C LEU A 64 -4.82 7.42 -14.67
N PHE A 65 -3.94 6.63 -14.06
CA PHE A 65 -2.53 6.96 -13.87
C PHE A 65 -1.88 7.21 -15.24
N GLN A 66 -1.65 8.49 -15.58
CA GLN A 66 -1.02 8.87 -16.83
C GLN A 66 0.49 8.71 -16.71
N MET A 67 1.01 7.70 -17.40
CA MET A 67 2.44 7.41 -17.48
C MET A 67 3.06 8.24 -18.62
N PRO A 68 4.24 8.86 -18.42
CA PRO A 68 5.04 8.91 -17.19
C PRO A 68 4.66 10.10 -16.27
N PRO A 69 4.70 9.93 -14.94
CA PRO A 69 4.50 11.04 -14.01
C PRO A 69 5.65 12.05 -14.12
N LEU A 70 5.33 13.34 -13.94
CA LEU A 70 6.29 14.43 -14.06
C LEU A 70 7.41 14.34 -13.00
N ARG A 71 7.11 13.83 -11.79
CA ARG A 71 8.06 13.53 -10.71
C ARG A 71 7.53 12.42 -9.79
N LEU A 72 8.41 11.52 -9.37
CA LEU A 72 8.21 10.60 -8.25
C LEU A 72 9.10 11.06 -7.09
N SER A 73 8.55 11.15 -5.88
CA SER A 73 9.23 11.65 -4.67
C SER A 73 9.46 10.57 -3.59
N ASN A 74 9.56 9.29 -4.00
CA ASN A 74 9.77 8.18 -3.07
C ASN A 74 11.11 8.31 -2.34
N ARG A 75 11.11 8.03 -1.03
CA ARG A 75 12.32 7.93 -0.21
C ARG A 75 12.63 6.47 0.04
N TYR A 76 13.90 6.09 -0.14
CA TYR A 76 14.35 4.72 0.01
C TYR A 76 15.42 4.65 1.10
N PHE A 77 15.21 3.77 2.08
CA PHE A 77 16.19 3.51 3.13
C PHE A 77 16.72 2.08 2.99
N LEU A 78 18.03 1.98 2.79
CA LEU A 78 18.74 0.72 2.64
C LEU A 78 19.41 0.36 3.96
N VAL A 79 19.00 -0.76 4.54
CA VAL A 79 19.49 -1.21 5.84
C VAL A 79 20.10 -2.59 5.68
N ARG A 80 21.38 -2.72 6.06
CA ARG A 80 22.01 -4.03 6.19
C ARG A 80 21.55 -4.67 7.50
N ALA A 81 21.18 -5.95 7.45
CA ALA A 81 20.93 -6.72 8.67
C ALA A 81 22.18 -6.74 9.56
N GLY A 82 21.96 -6.78 10.88
CA GLY A 82 23.04 -6.92 11.85
C GLY A 82 23.79 -8.24 11.71
N GLU A 83 24.83 -8.38 12.53
CA GLU A 83 25.63 -9.60 12.63
C GLU A 83 24.76 -10.85 12.83
N SER A 84 25.06 -11.93 12.11
CA SER A 84 24.44 -13.24 12.31
C SER A 84 25.21 -14.13 13.27
N GLU A 85 24.60 -15.21 13.77
CA GLU A 85 25.29 -16.17 14.63
C GLU A 85 26.53 -16.76 13.96
N PHE A 86 26.45 -17.17 12.69
CA PHE A 86 27.63 -17.64 11.95
C PHE A 86 28.71 -16.56 11.76
N GLU A 87 28.33 -15.30 11.55
CA GLU A 87 29.30 -14.20 11.48
C GLU A 87 30.01 -13.99 12.83
N SER A 88 29.30 -14.17 13.95
CA SER A 88 29.91 -14.09 15.29
C SER A 88 30.93 -15.20 15.57
N PHE A 89 30.76 -16.37 14.94
CA PHE A 89 31.73 -17.47 14.97
C PHE A 89 32.85 -17.32 13.92
N GLY A 90 32.85 -16.25 13.12
CA GLY A 90 33.82 -16.04 12.03
C GLY A 90 33.61 -16.95 10.81
N ILE A 91 32.45 -17.60 10.70
CA ILE A 91 32.13 -18.53 9.60
C ILE A 91 31.43 -17.77 8.48
N ILE A 92 32.04 -17.76 7.29
CA ILE A 92 31.45 -17.15 6.10
C ILE A 92 30.53 -18.17 5.41
N ASN A 93 29.23 -18.05 5.63
CA ASN A 93 28.26 -18.79 4.84
C ASN A 93 28.19 -18.22 3.42
N THR A 94 28.56 -19.03 2.43
CA THR A 94 28.42 -18.69 1.00
C THR A 94 27.21 -19.36 0.38
N ASN A 95 26.77 -20.50 0.93
CA ASN A 95 25.61 -21.24 0.46
C ASN A 95 24.30 -20.46 0.73
N PRO A 96 23.49 -20.14 -0.31
CA PRO A 96 22.23 -19.43 -0.14
C PRO A 96 21.22 -20.19 0.75
N VAL A 97 21.20 -21.53 0.69
CA VAL A 97 20.28 -22.35 1.49
C VAL A 97 20.63 -22.29 2.98
N ALA A 98 21.91 -22.22 3.31
CA ALA A 98 22.33 -22.09 4.71
C ALA A 98 21.91 -20.73 5.30
N LYS A 99 21.91 -19.66 4.49
CA LYS A 99 21.51 -18.30 4.93
C LYS A 99 20.02 -18.15 5.21
N THR A 100 19.20 -19.06 4.68
CA THR A 100 17.77 -19.12 4.98
C THR A 100 17.45 -20.06 6.15
N SER A 101 18.43 -20.81 6.66
CA SER A 101 18.24 -21.63 7.86
C SER A 101 17.97 -20.76 9.08
N MET A 102 17.21 -21.30 10.03
CA MET A 102 16.96 -20.67 11.33
C MET A 102 18.25 -20.42 12.11
N ASP A 103 19.27 -21.26 11.89
CA ASP A 103 20.59 -21.14 12.53
C ASP A 103 21.41 -19.94 12.00
N SER A 104 21.05 -19.39 10.84
CA SER A 104 21.67 -18.18 10.28
C SER A 104 20.98 -16.88 10.75
N GLY A 105 20.29 -16.95 11.89
CA GLY A 105 19.62 -15.83 12.52
C GLY A 105 20.56 -14.72 13.02
N LEU A 106 19.94 -13.67 13.57
CA LEU A 106 20.60 -12.49 14.12
C LEU A 106 21.22 -12.81 15.49
N SER A 107 22.52 -12.50 15.65
CA SER A 107 23.24 -12.67 16.91
C SER A 107 22.68 -11.74 17.99
N VAL A 108 23.07 -11.94 19.25
CA VAL A 108 22.66 -11.04 20.35
C VAL A 108 23.15 -9.61 20.11
N GLU A 109 24.38 -9.44 19.60
CA GLU A 109 24.90 -8.13 19.21
C GLU A 109 24.24 -7.60 17.94
N GLY A 110 23.96 -8.47 16.96
CA GLY A 110 23.21 -8.12 15.75
C GLY A 110 21.81 -7.54 16.07
N ARG A 111 21.11 -8.09 17.06
CA ARG A 111 19.83 -7.53 17.54
C ARG A 111 19.99 -6.12 18.09
N LYS A 112 21.02 -5.87 18.90
CA LYS A 112 21.31 -4.53 19.44
C LYS A 112 21.65 -3.55 18.31
N GLN A 113 22.41 -3.99 17.31
CA GLN A 113 22.73 -3.18 16.11
C GLN A 113 21.45 -2.80 15.36
N THR A 114 20.55 -3.76 15.12
CA THR A 114 19.28 -3.50 14.45
C THR A 114 18.39 -2.55 15.25
N VAL A 115 18.30 -2.69 16.57
CA VAL A 115 17.53 -1.75 17.39
C VAL A 115 18.11 -0.33 17.28
N ARG A 116 19.44 -0.16 17.32
CA ARG A 116 20.07 1.15 17.12
C ARG A 116 19.75 1.72 15.73
N ALA A 117 19.85 0.90 14.68
CA ALA A 117 19.51 1.31 13.32
C ALA A 117 18.02 1.69 13.20
N ALA A 118 17.12 0.94 13.84
CA ALA A 118 15.69 1.23 13.84
C ALA A 118 15.38 2.59 14.51
N LEU A 119 16.03 2.90 15.63
CA LEU A 119 15.89 4.20 16.30
C LEU A 119 16.45 5.35 15.44
N GLN A 120 17.56 5.13 14.74
CA GLN A 120 18.10 6.13 13.82
C GLN A 120 17.17 6.37 12.63
N LEU A 121 16.59 5.31 12.05
CA LEU A 121 15.58 5.44 10.99
C LEU A 121 14.39 6.27 11.45
N LYS A 122 13.89 5.99 12.65
CA LYS A 122 12.81 6.77 13.26
C LYS A 122 13.18 8.24 13.45
N ALA A 123 14.41 8.53 13.90
CA ALA A 123 14.89 9.90 14.06
C ALA A 123 15.06 10.65 12.73
N MET A 124 15.28 9.93 11.63
CA MET A 124 15.31 10.49 10.27
C MET A 124 13.91 10.70 9.67
N GLY A 125 12.84 10.40 10.42
CA GLY A 125 11.48 10.45 9.92
C GLY A 125 11.18 9.38 8.87
N ALA A 126 11.92 8.26 8.90
CA ALA A 126 11.59 7.10 8.08
C ALA A 126 10.29 6.46 8.59
N CYS A 127 9.37 6.10 7.69
CA CYS A 127 8.06 5.58 8.01
C CYS A 127 7.13 6.53 8.81
N GLU A 128 7.25 7.86 8.65
CA GLU A 128 6.22 8.80 9.13
C GLU A 128 4.88 8.63 8.38
N ASP A 129 4.98 8.33 7.08
CA ASP A 129 3.86 7.98 6.21
C ASP A 129 3.72 6.46 6.03
N ASN A 130 2.84 6.01 5.12
CA ASN A 130 2.67 4.60 4.77
C ASN A 130 4.00 3.97 4.29
N CYS A 131 4.62 3.21 5.18
CA CYS A 131 5.93 2.60 4.97
C CYS A 131 5.83 1.13 4.54
N TRP A 132 6.63 0.76 3.55
CA TRP A 132 6.73 -0.62 3.08
C TRP A 132 8.10 -1.16 3.44
N ILE A 133 8.13 -2.31 4.12
CA ILE A 133 9.37 -2.97 4.52
C ILE A 133 9.52 -4.22 3.67
N TRP A 134 10.49 -4.20 2.77
CA TRP A 134 10.88 -5.35 1.99
C TRP A 134 12.11 -5.96 2.65
N PRO A 135 12.04 -7.17 3.24
CA PRO A 135 13.22 -7.91 3.66
C PRO A 135 13.75 -8.85 2.56
N SER A 136 15.06 -9.10 2.59
CA SER A 136 15.64 -10.22 1.82
C SER A 136 15.17 -11.58 2.37
N ILE A 137 15.28 -12.64 1.56
CA ILE A 137 14.90 -14.01 1.94
C ILE A 137 15.74 -14.62 3.10
N THR A 138 16.80 -13.95 3.55
CA THR A 138 17.67 -14.48 4.62
C THR A 138 17.02 -14.35 6.00
N GLN A 139 17.29 -15.31 6.89
CA GLN A 139 16.65 -15.35 8.21
C GLN A 139 16.95 -14.10 9.04
N ARG A 140 18.20 -13.65 9.05
CA ARG A 140 18.60 -12.41 9.73
C ARG A 140 17.87 -11.17 9.23
N ALA A 141 17.51 -11.11 7.95
CA ALA A 141 16.80 -9.97 7.39
C ALA A 141 15.33 -9.95 7.79
N TYR A 142 14.68 -11.12 7.88
CA TYR A 142 13.32 -11.20 8.45
C TYR A 142 13.30 -10.71 9.89
N GLN A 143 14.19 -11.24 10.73
CA GLN A 143 14.26 -10.86 12.13
C GLN A 143 14.57 -9.36 12.29
N ALA A 144 15.47 -8.83 11.46
CA ALA A 144 15.78 -7.40 11.49
C ALA A 144 14.58 -6.54 11.07
N ALA A 145 13.87 -6.95 10.02
CA ALA A 145 12.66 -6.26 9.56
C ALA A 145 11.55 -6.27 10.62
N GLU A 146 11.37 -7.38 11.34
CA GLU A 146 10.40 -7.43 12.44
C GLU A 146 10.75 -6.47 13.58
N ILE A 147 12.04 -6.37 13.93
CA ILE A 147 12.51 -5.41 14.94
C ILE A 147 12.27 -3.97 14.47
N ILE A 148 12.63 -3.64 13.23
CA ILE A 148 12.43 -2.30 12.66
C ILE A 148 10.93 -1.95 12.60
N ALA A 149 10.09 -2.88 12.15
CA ALA A 149 8.65 -2.71 12.10
C ALA A 149 8.06 -2.44 13.49
N ALA A 150 8.51 -3.19 14.52
CA ALA A 150 8.06 -3.01 15.89
C ALA A 150 8.42 -1.62 16.46
N VAL A 151 9.62 -1.11 16.15
CA VAL A 151 10.08 0.22 16.63
C VAL A 151 9.35 1.37 15.93
N ASN A 152 9.02 1.20 14.64
CA ASN A 152 8.34 2.20 13.81
C ASN A 152 6.81 2.05 13.81
N GLY A 153 6.24 1.07 14.51
CA GLY A 153 4.78 0.87 14.56
C GLY A 153 4.16 0.38 13.25
N VAL A 154 4.95 -0.22 12.36
CA VAL A 154 4.48 -0.73 11.06
C VAL A 154 3.81 -2.09 11.26
N THR A 155 2.58 -2.24 10.77
CA THR A 155 1.84 -3.51 10.87
C THR A 155 2.37 -4.52 9.84
N ARG A 156 2.41 -5.81 10.19
CA ARG A 156 2.89 -6.94 9.35
C ARG A 156 2.23 -7.07 7.96
N ARG A 157 1.15 -6.34 7.66
CA ARG A 157 0.51 -6.36 6.33
C ARG A 157 1.37 -5.71 5.24
N TYR A 158 2.32 -4.84 5.62
CA TYR A 158 3.18 -4.10 4.69
C TYR A 158 4.58 -4.71 4.54
N THR A 159 4.77 -5.93 5.05
CA THR A 159 6.02 -6.68 4.89
C THR A 159 5.86 -7.66 3.74
N PHE A 160 6.47 -7.33 2.59
CA PHE A 160 6.39 -8.18 1.41
C PHE A 160 7.68 -8.96 1.25
N GLN A 161 7.52 -10.25 0.95
CA GLN A 161 8.63 -11.12 0.59
C GLN A 161 9.22 -10.62 -0.74
N TYR A 162 10.56 -10.58 -0.82
CA TYR A 162 11.43 -10.30 -1.96
C TYR A 162 12.07 -8.89 -2.00
N SER A 163 13.37 -8.87 -1.69
CA SER A 163 14.37 -7.77 -1.73
C SER A 163 14.39 -6.86 -0.49
N ALA A 164 15.57 -6.42 -0.05
CA ALA A 164 15.76 -5.61 1.17
C ALA A 164 15.65 -4.11 0.86
N GLU A 165 14.48 -3.51 0.99
CA GLU A 165 14.25 -2.08 0.70
C GLU A 165 13.16 -1.54 1.65
N ILE A 166 13.43 -0.45 2.36
CA ILE A 166 12.36 0.30 3.02
C ILE A 166 11.93 1.38 2.03
N VAL A 167 10.68 1.28 1.54
CA VAL A 167 10.09 2.25 0.61
C VAL A 167 9.11 3.11 1.40
N ASP A 168 9.48 4.38 1.59
CA ASP A 168 8.55 5.41 2.02
C ASP A 168 7.87 5.97 0.76
N ALA A 169 6.62 5.57 0.55
CA ALA A 169 5.77 6.15 -0.48
C ALA A 169 5.16 7.44 0.06
N VAL A 170 5.83 8.57 -0.21
CA VAL A 170 5.27 9.90 0.00
C VAL A 170 4.26 10.15 -1.12
N GLY A 171 2.97 10.16 -0.78
CA GLY A 171 1.85 10.41 -1.69
C GLY A 171 1.29 11.81 -1.58
#